data_AF-A0A7S3RLF9-F1
#
_entry.id   AF-A0A7S3RLF9-F1
#
_cell.length_a   1.000
_cell.length_b   1.000
_cell.length_c   1.000
_cell.angle_alpha   90.00
_cell.angle_beta   90.00
_cell.angle_gamma   90.00
#
_symmetry.space_group_name_H-M   'P 1'
#
loop_
_entity.id
_entity.type
_entity.pdbx_description
1 polymer ?
#
loop_
_entity_poly.entity_id
_entity_poly.type
_entity_poly.pdbx_seq_one_letter_code
_entity_poly.pdbx_strand_id
1 'polypeptide(L)'
;PLWLALPVAPYSRRKTIRREVGPGVWAFDQLIGIYYVHVPIRMTVVKMESGGLLVYAPVAPTKECLSLLQPLIDAHGPVKTIILPSVAVEHKVNAGPFARAFPAADFYAVDQQYSFPLPLPAVFLGLPSWTKPLPRSSEGLDATWLGGEFEHTVLTVKPGPGSYFQDVALYHRPSKTLLLCDAVLSVTEEPPPILTSDPEYVRALLFHARDDPLELVADTAANRRKGWRRIVLLFNFFIPGATQADIGLKPLLALDPTFELGWGGWQPFTWRAASEEASFARYSANGRPTLLPIIQIILNRGVADGSLRRWVSTVQRWDFERVVPAHLDAPIALGPAQFAEPFDFARDGGNEVRFCDEDVALLREAEKGPLSFSVGTTALGPLTGAECALGNSNPRIVSAPGWTPLTGG
;
A
#
# COMPACT_ATOMS: atom_id res chain seq x y z
N PRO A 1 9.02 -23.60 -9.90
CA PRO A 1 8.60 -22.28 -9.39
C PRO A 1 9.00 -22.11 -7.92
N LEU A 2 9.71 -21.04 -7.56
CA LEU A 2 10.16 -20.78 -6.18
C LEU A 2 9.03 -20.33 -5.24
N TRP A 3 7.81 -20.09 -5.73
CA TRP A 3 6.66 -19.66 -4.92
C TRP A 3 6.11 -20.73 -3.98
N LEU A 4 6.42 -22.01 -4.18
CA LEU A 4 6.13 -23.05 -3.17
C LEU A 4 7.02 -22.89 -1.92
N ALA A 5 8.17 -22.23 -2.06
CA ALA A 5 9.17 -22.06 -1.00
C ALA A 5 9.13 -20.67 -0.35
N LEU A 6 8.45 -19.69 -0.96
CA LEU A 6 8.36 -18.31 -0.47
C LEU A 6 6.89 -17.93 -0.25
N PRO A 7 6.52 -17.41 0.92
CA PRO A 7 5.14 -17.03 1.26
C PRO A 7 4.69 -15.74 0.59
N VAL A 8 5.16 -15.46 -0.63
CA VAL A 8 5.00 -14.18 -1.33
C VAL A 8 3.97 -14.34 -2.44
N ALA A 9 2.87 -13.62 -2.31
CA ALA A 9 1.84 -13.54 -3.31
C ALA A 9 2.24 -12.60 -4.46
N PRO A 10 1.67 -12.80 -5.65
CA PRO A 10 0.73 -13.86 -6.03
C PRO A 10 1.45 -15.17 -6.36
N TYR A 11 0.90 -16.29 -5.88
CA TYR A 11 1.44 -17.65 -6.04
C TYR A 11 1.49 -18.12 -7.51
N SER A 12 0.60 -19.01 -7.93
CA SER A 12 0.60 -19.58 -9.29
C SER A 12 -0.01 -18.65 -10.35
N ARG A 13 -0.88 -17.71 -9.96
CA ARG A 13 -1.58 -16.78 -10.85
C ARG A 13 -1.74 -15.40 -10.22
N ARG A 14 -1.43 -14.38 -11.02
CA ARG A 14 -1.68 -12.96 -10.72
C ARG A 14 -2.93 -12.50 -11.47
N LYS A 15 -4.09 -12.64 -10.84
CA LYS A 15 -5.36 -12.23 -11.42
C LYS A 15 -5.49 -10.70 -11.47
N THR A 16 -6.19 -10.18 -12.46
CA THR A 16 -6.52 -8.77 -12.61
C THR A 16 -8.03 -8.61 -12.73
N ILE A 17 -8.61 -7.69 -11.97
CA ILE A 17 -10.00 -7.21 -12.20
C ILE A 17 -9.96 -5.75 -12.66
N ARG A 18 -10.88 -5.37 -13.55
CA ARG A 18 -11.06 -3.99 -14.00
C ARG A 18 -12.40 -3.47 -13.49
N ARG A 19 -12.41 -2.26 -12.91
CA ARG A 19 -13.63 -1.56 -12.50
C ARG A 19 -13.56 -0.11 -12.96
N GLU A 20 -14.68 0.45 -13.41
CA GLU A 20 -14.78 1.90 -13.57
C GLU A 20 -14.98 2.53 -12.19
N VAL A 21 -14.13 3.49 -11.85
CA VAL A 21 -14.10 4.14 -10.54
C VAL A 21 -14.43 5.63 -10.63
N GLY A 22 -14.58 6.17 -11.84
CA GLY A 22 -15.07 7.51 -12.14
C GLY A 22 -15.26 7.65 -13.66
N PRO A 23 -15.87 8.75 -14.14
CA PRO A 23 -16.10 8.93 -15.57
C PRO A 23 -14.78 8.88 -16.36
N GLY A 24 -14.61 7.84 -17.19
CA GLY A 24 -13.38 7.65 -17.95
C GLY A 24 -12.15 7.31 -17.11
N VAL A 25 -12.35 6.77 -15.90
CA VAL A 25 -11.29 6.35 -14.97
C VAL A 25 -11.53 4.91 -14.55
N TRP A 26 -10.56 4.04 -14.80
CA TRP A 26 -10.64 2.60 -14.49
C TRP A 26 -9.52 2.16 -13.56
N ALA A 27 -9.88 1.42 -12.52
CA ALA A 27 -8.94 0.72 -11.65
C ALA A 27 -8.70 -0.70 -12.16
N PHE A 28 -7.44 -1.12 -12.17
CA PHE A 28 -6.97 -2.47 -12.44
C PHE A 28 -6.30 -3.01 -11.19
N ASP A 29 -7.01 -3.88 -10.46
CA ASP A 29 -6.55 -4.42 -9.18
C ASP A 29 -5.88 -5.78 -9.40
N GLN A 30 -4.69 -5.94 -8.84
CA GLN A 30 -4.01 -7.22 -8.61
C GLN A 30 -3.76 -7.41 -7.12
N LEU A 31 -3.27 -8.57 -6.71
CA LEU A 31 -2.85 -8.80 -5.32
C LEU A 31 -1.34 -8.75 -5.13
N ILE A 32 -0.96 -8.27 -3.96
CA ILE A 32 0.36 -8.41 -3.36
C ILE A 32 0.17 -8.84 -1.90
N GLY A 33 1.13 -9.58 -1.35
CA GLY A 33 1.08 -9.95 0.05
C GLY A 33 2.15 -10.95 0.45
N ILE A 34 2.33 -11.12 1.76
CA ILE A 34 3.18 -12.14 2.35
C ILE A 34 2.36 -12.87 3.44
N TYR A 35 2.52 -14.17 3.60
CA TYR A 35 1.80 -14.97 4.62
C TYR A 35 0.26 -14.82 4.55
N TYR A 36 -0.29 -14.83 3.33
CA TYR A 36 -1.72 -14.57 3.08
C TYR A 36 -2.25 -13.20 3.55
N VAL A 37 -1.39 -12.29 4.02
CA VAL A 37 -1.74 -10.88 4.24
C VAL A 37 -1.81 -10.21 2.87
N HIS A 38 -2.91 -10.46 2.16
CA HIS A 38 -3.13 -10.02 0.80
C HIS A 38 -3.89 -8.70 0.78
N VAL A 39 -3.34 -7.72 0.07
CA VAL A 39 -3.99 -6.43 -0.18
C VAL A 39 -4.00 -6.15 -1.69
N PRO A 40 -4.98 -5.37 -2.18
CA PRO A 40 -4.96 -4.93 -3.58
C PRO A 40 -3.76 -4.02 -3.82
N ILE A 41 -3.11 -4.19 -4.97
CA ILE A 41 -2.20 -3.24 -5.61
C ILE A 41 -2.84 -2.80 -6.93
N ARG A 42 -2.93 -1.49 -7.15
CA ARG A 42 -3.81 -0.91 -8.17
C ARG A 42 -3.05 -0.05 -9.17
N MET A 43 -3.36 -0.29 -10.43
CA MET A 43 -3.08 0.60 -11.54
C MET A 43 -4.34 1.36 -11.91
N THR A 44 -4.22 2.65 -12.18
CA THR A 44 -5.34 3.47 -12.67
C THR A 44 -5.10 3.87 -14.11
N VAL A 45 -6.12 3.70 -14.95
CA VAL A 45 -6.13 4.10 -16.35
C VAL A 45 -7.13 5.23 -16.52
N VAL A 46 -6.71 6.33 -17.15
CA VAL A 46 -7.52 7.52 -17.36
C VAL A 46 -7.62 7.80 -18.86
N LYS A 47 -8.84 8.00 -19.35
CA LYS A 47 -9.09 8.49 -20.70
C LYS A 47 -8.64 9.94 -20.80
N MET A 48 -7.87 10.26 -21.85
CA MET A 48 -7.41 11.62 -22.15
C MET A 48 -8.33 12.30 -23.18
N GLU A 49 -8.67 13.58 -22.97
CA GLU A 49 -9.42 14.39 -23.94
C GLU A 49 -8.62 14.64 -25.22
N SER A 50 -7.28 14.71 -25.09
CA SER A 50 -6.36 14.75 -26.24
C SER A 50 -6.30 13.43 -27.04
N GLY A 51 -7.11 12.43 -26.66
CA GLY A 51 -7.10 11.07 -27.18
C GLY A 51 -6.04 10.20 -26.50
N GLY A 52 -6.27 8.89 -26.47
CA GLY A 52 -5.41 7.91 -25.80
C GLY A 52 -5.70 7.75 -24.31
N LEU A 53 -4.79 7.03 -23.64
CA LEU A 53 -4.90 6.66 -22.24
C LEU A 53 -3.63 7.07 -21.47
N LEU A 54 -3.82 7.56 -20.24
CA LEU A 54 -2.77 7.69 -19.23
C LEU A 54 -2.87 6.52 -18.24
N VAL A 55 -1.72 5.92 -17.90
CA VAL A 55 -1.60 4.86 -16.90
C VAL A 55 -0.81 5.38 -15.70
N TYR A 56 -1.35 5.21 -14.51
CA TYR A 56 -0.76 5.60 -13.23
C TYR A 56 -0.56 4.35 -12.35
N ALA A 57 0.61 4.22 -11.70
CA ALA A 57 0.98 3.09 -10.83
C ALA A 57 0.83 1.70 -11.53
N PRO A 58 1.55 1.45 -12.63
CA PRO A 58 1.39 0.23 -13.43
C PRO A 58 1.56 -1.06 -12.63
N VAL A 59 0.61 -1.98 -12.79
CA VAL A 59 0.64 -3.34 -12.24
C VAL A 59 1.30 -4.30 -13.23
N ALA A 60 1.41 -5.60 -12.91
CA ALA A 60 2.06 -6.53 -13.83
C ALA A 60 1.26 -6.66 -15.14
N PRO A 61 1.91 -6.58 -16.32
CA PRO A 61 1.25 -6.72 -17.62
C PRO A 61 0.94 -8.19 -17.94
N THR A 62 0.13 -8.84 -17.11
CA THR A 62 -0.34 -10.21 -17.39
C THR A 62 -1.20 -10.21 -18.65
N LYS A 63 -1.34 -11.37 -19.29
CA LYS A 63 -2.25 -11.52 -20.45
C LYS A 63 -3.68 -11.05 -20.12
N GLU A 64 -4.14 -11.33 -18.90
CA GLU A 64 -5.45 -10.89 -18.41
C GLU A 64 -5.52 -9.37 -18.24
N CYS A 65 -4.52 -8.74 -17.63
CA CYS A 65 -4.43 -7.28 -17.50
C CYS A 65 -4.47 -6.60 -18.88
N LEU A 66 -3.62 -7.05 -19.81
CA LEU A 66 -3.55 -6.49 -21.17
C LEU A 66 -4.85 -6.72 -21.95
N SER A 67 -5.47 -7.90 -21.81
CA SER A 67 -6.76 -8.19 -22.44
C SER A 67 -7.89 -7.31 -21.89
N LEU A 68 -7.86 -6.94 -20.60
CA LEU A 68 -8.84 -6.02 -20.00
C LEU A 68 -8.59 -4.56 -20.40
N LEU A 69 -7.35 -4.21 -20.75
CA LEU A 69 -6.96 -2.89 -21.21
C LEU A 69 -7.27 -2.68 -22.71
N GLN A 70 -7.18 -3.75 -23.52
CA GLN A 70 -7.37 -3.66 -24.97
C GLN A 70 -8.68 -2.98 -25.40
N PRO A 71 -9.87 -3.28 -24.83
CA PRO A 71 -11.10 -2.58 -25.22
C PRO A 71 -11.07 -1.07 -24.93
N LEU A 72 -10.32 -0.63 -23.91
CA LEU A 72 -10.15 0.80 -23.64
C LEU A 72 -9.24 1.43 -24.69
N ILE A 73 -8.20 0.72 -25.13
CA ILE A 73 -7.32 1.16 -26.21
C ILE A 73 -8.09 1.29 -27.52
N ASP A 74 -8.91 0.29 -27.86
CA ASP A 74 -9.71 0.30 -29.08
C ASP A 74 -10.72 1.46 -29.09
N ALA A 75 -11.30 1.78 -27.92
CA ALA A 75 -12.32 2.82 -27.79
C ALA A 75 -11.75 4.25 -27.65
N HIS A 76 -10.57 4.42 -27.06
CA HIS A 76 -10.06 5.72 -26.66
C HIS A 76 -8.70 6.08 -27.27
N GLY A 77 -8.02 5.12 -27.90
CA GLY A 77 -6.69 5.29 -28.47
C GLY A 77 -5.58 4.66 -27.63
N PRO A 78 -4.33 4.71 -28.10
CA PRO A 78 -3.21 4.02 -27.46
C PRO A 78 -2.91 4.55 -26.05
N VAL A 79 -2.21 3.75 -25.26
CA VAL A 79 -1.54 4.23 -24.05
C VAL A 79 -0.49 5.27 -24.49
N LYS A 80 -0.69 6.52 -24.09
CA LYS A 80 0.21 7.64 -24.41
C LYS A 80 1.23 7.89 -23.32
N THR A 81 0.82 7.77 -22.07
CA THR A 81 1.67 8.10 -20.92
C THR A 81 1.55 7.03 -19.84
N ILE A 82 2.67 6.67 -19.24
CA ILE A 82 2.76 5.78 -18.09
C ILE A 82 3.55 6.51 -17.00
N ILE A 83 3.02 6.56 -15.78
CA ILE A 83 3.66 7.20 -14.63
C ILE A 83 3.90 6.15 -13.54
N LEU A 84 5.16 5.98 -13.14
CA LEU A 84 5.56 5.31 -11.89
C LEU A 84 5.62 6.38 -10.78
N PRO A 85 4.63 6.44 -9.86
CA PRO A 85 4.47 7.54 -8.94
C PRO A 85 5.21 7.35 -7.59
N SER A 86 5.85 6.20 -7.38
CA SER A 86 6.46 5.83 -6.12
C SER A 86 7.86 5.24 -6.32
N VAL A 87 8.67 5.36 -5.29
CA VAL A 87 9.98 4.70 -5.17
C VAL A 87 9.88 3.31 -4.53
N ALA A 88 8.71 2.98 -3.96
CA ALA A 88 8.46 1.72 -3.28
C ALA A 88 8.56 0.53 -4.26
N VAL A 89 9.15 -0.57 -3.78
CA VAL A 89 9.58 -1.69 -4.63
C VAL A 89 8.37 -2.39 -5.26
N GLU A 90 7.28 -2.51 -4.51
CA GLU A 90 6.01 -3.11 -4.92
C GLU A 90 5.40 -2.43 -6.16
N HIS A 91 5.49 -1.10 -6.26
CA HIS A 91 5.02 -0.32 -7.41
C HIS A 91 6.07 -0.27 -8.53
N LYS A 92 7.36 -0.35 -8.18
CA LYS A 92 8.49 -0.27 -9.12
C LYS A 92 8.67 -1.52 -9.97
N VAL A 93 8.58 -2.70 -9.35
CA VAL A 93 8.98 -3.98 -9.97
C VAL A 93 8.23 -4.29 -11.27
N ASN A 94 6.96 -3.89 -11.35
CA ASN A 94 6.11 -4.14 -12.50
C ASN A 94 6.05 -2.98 -13.51
N ALA A 95 6.52 -1.80 -13.13
CA ALA A 95 6.46 -0.61 -13.99
C ALA A 95 7.30 -0.77 -15.27
N GLY A 96 8.52 -1.28 -15.14
CA GLY A 96 9.39 -1.53 -16.30
C GLY A 96 8.82 -2.58 -17.26
N PRO A 97 8.41 -3.77 -16.80
CA PRO A 97 7.69 -4.75 -17.62
C PRO A 97 6.46 -4.17 -18.32
N PHE A 98 5.64 -3.40 -17.61
CA PHE A 98 4.43 -2.79 -18.18
C PHE A 98 4.78 -1.77 -19.27
N ALA A 99 5.75 -0.88 -19.03
CA ALA A 99 6.22 0.09 -20.02
C ALA A 99 6.75 -0.57 -21.30
N ARG A 100 7.41 -1.74 -21.20
CA ARG A 100 7.85 -2.50 -22.38
C ARG A 100 6.71 -3.10 -23.20
N ALA A 101 5.52 -3.28 -22.63
CA ALA A 101 4.33 -3.69 -23.40
C ALA A 101 3.78 -2.54 -24.27
N PHE A 102 4.15 -1.29 -23.96
CA PHE A 102 3.71 -0.08 -24.68
C PHE A 102 4.92 0.83 -24.99
N PRO A 103 5.88 0.39 -25.82
CA PRO A 103 7.14 1.10 -26.04
C PRO A 103 6.99 2.47 -26.71
N ALA A 104 5.83 2.76 -27.30
CA ALA A 104 5.51 4.08 -27.87
C ALA A 104 4.99 5.09 -26.83
N ALA A 105 4.64 4.64 -25.62
CA ALA A 105 4.17 5.52 -24.56
C ALA A 105 5.35 6.25 -23.91
N ASP A 106 5.13 7.51 -23.54
CA ASP A 106 6.03 8.22 -22.65
C ASP A 106 6.01 7.57 -21.27
N PHE A 107 7.19 7.18 -20.77
CA PHE A 107 7.32 6.58 -19.45
C PHE A 107 8.04 7.51 -18.49
N TYR A 108 7.32 8.00 -17.49
CA TYR A 108 7.83 8.86 -16.43
C TYR A 108 7.95 8.10 -15.11
N ALA A 109 9.04 8.32 -14.40
CA ALA A 109 9.22 7.83 -13.03
C ALA A 109 9.64 8.98 -12.12
N VAL A 110 9.23 8.94 -10.86
CA VAL A 110 9.71 9.90 -9.85
C VAL A 110 11.24 9.91 -9.75
N ASP A 111 11.82 11.07 -9.45
CA ASP A 111 13.25 11.36 -9.68
C ASP A 111 14.21 10.83 -8.58
N GLN A 112 13.69 10.22 -7.51
CA GLN A 112 14.48 9.62 -6.42
C GLN A 112 14.44 8.07 -6.42
N GLN A 113 14.32 7.44 -7.59
CA GLN A 113 14.50 5.99 -7.68
C GLN A 113 15.86 5.59 -7.10
N TYR A 114 15.86 4.68 -6.12
CA TYR A 114 17.06 4.23 -5.44
C TYR A 114 17.20 2.71 -5.44
N SER A 115 18.41 2.26 -5.11
CA SER A 115 18.79 0.89 -4.80
C SER A 115 19.78 0.86 -3.64
N PHE A 116 19.87 -0.29 -2.98
CA PHE A 116 20.76 -0.54 -1.85
C PHE A 116 21.55 -1.84 -2.08
N PRO A 117 22.84 -1.91 -1.68
CA PRO A 117 23.64 -0.86 -1.01
C PRO A 117 24.24 0.17 -1.97
N LEU A 118 24.20 -0.07 -3.28
CA LEU A 118 24.82 0.80 -4.29
C LEU A 118 23.76 1.61 -5.04
N PRO A 119 24.03 2.88 -5.39
CA PRO A 119 23.16 3.69 -6.24
C PRO A 119 23.31 3.24 -7.70
N LEU A 120 22.40 2.38 -8.16
CA LEU A 120 22.42 1.85 -9.52
C LEU A 120 21.54 2.71 -10.43
N PRO A 121 21.95 2.93 -11.69
CA PRO A 121 21.09 3.58 -12.69
C PRO A 121 19.74 2.85 -12.84
N ALA A 122 18.67 3.61 -13.14
CA ALA A 122 17.31 3.12 -13.30
C ALA A 122 17.17 1.87 -14.21
N VAL A 123 18.00 1.77 -15.24
CA VAL A 123 18.01 0.62 -16.17
C VAL A 123 18.35 -0.70 -15.45
N PHE A 124 19.28 -0.66 -14.50
CA PHE A 124 19.63 -1.82 -13.68
C PHE A 124 18.53 -2.16 -12.65
N LEU A 125 17.58 -1.25 -12.42
CA LEU A 125 16.40 -1.48 -11.58
C LEU A 125 15.24 -2.08 -12.37
N GLY A 126 15.46 -2.47 -13.63
CA GLY A 126 14.46 -3.06 -14.51
C GLY A 126 13.61 -2.03 -15.28
N LEU A 127 13.89 -0.73 -15.13
CA LEU A 127 13.23 0.33 -15.89
C LEU A 127 13.80 0.43 -17.31
N PRO A 128 13.00 0.78 -18.33
CA PRO A 128 13.51 0.91 -19.69
C PRO A 128 14.49 2.07 -19.87
N SER A 129 15.35 2.01 -20.88
CA SER A 129 16.35 3.06 -21.16
C SER A 129 15.75 4.41 -21.54
N TRP A 130 14.50 4.45 -22.01
CA TRP A 130 13.77 5.67 -22.36
C TRP A 130 12.97 6.27 -21.19
N THR A 131 13.16 5.78 -19.96
CA THR A 131 12.52 6.34 -18.76
C THR A 131 12.90 7.80 -18.59
N LYS A 132 11.91 8.67 -18.42
CA LYS A 132 12.07 10.11 -18.18
C LYS A 132 11.86 10.41 -16.69
N PRO A 133 12.66 11.30 -16.07
CA PRO A 133 12.32 11.80 -14.75
C PRO A 133 11.01 12.60 -14.84
N LEU A 134 10.06 12.32 -13.95
CA LEU A 134 8.85 13.10 -13.82
C LEU A 134 9.20 14.48 -13.24
N PRO A 135 8.79 15.61 -13.87
CA PRO A 135 8.89 16.92 -13.24
C PRO A 135 8.23 16.92 -11.86
N ARG A 136 8.78 17.65 -10.87
CA ARG A 136 8.25 17.62 -9.50
C ARG A 136 6.89 18.31 -9.32
N SER A 137 6.51 19.15 -10.29
CA SER A 137 5.23 19.84 -10.32
C SER A 137 4.82 20.05 -11.77
N SER A 138 3.51 20.12 -12.03
CA SER A 138 2.96 20.65 -13.28
C SER A 138 3.00 22.19 -13.34
N GLU A 139 3.22 22.86 -12.22
CA GLU A 139 3.32 24.33 -12.16
C GLU A 139 4.50 24.84 -12.99
N GLY A 140 4.23 25.78 -13.89
CA GLY A 140 5.24 26.35 -14.80
C GLY A 140 5.60 25.48 -16.00
N LEU A 141 4.97 24.31 -16.17
CA LEU A 141 5.08 23.53 -17.40
C LEU A 141 4.18 24.11 -18.51
N ASP A 142 4.44 23.69 -19.74
CA ASP A 142 3.62 24.05 -20.90
C ASP A 142 2.15 23.67 -20.69
N ALA A 143 1.23 24.50 -21.20
CA ALA A 143 -0.22 24.28 -21.05
C ALA A 143 -0.71 22.97 -21.67
N THR A 144 0.06 22.37 -22.60
CA THR A 144 -0.22 21.06 -23.20
C THR A 144 0.38 19.88 -22.43
N TRP A 145 1.06 20.12 -21.31
CA TRP A 145 1.58 19.06 -20.44
C TRP A 145 0.47 18.07 -20.08
N LEU A 146 0.69 16.79 -20.39
CA LEU A 146 -0.29 15.72 -20.26
C LEU A 146 -1.65 16.07 -20.90
N GLY A 147 -1.65 16.74 -22.05
CA GLY A 147 -2.87 17.13 -22.75
C GLY A 147 -3.59 18.35 -22.14
N GLY A 148 -3.01 18.99 -21.12
CA GLY A 148 -3.62 20.18 -20.49
C GLY A 148 -4.82 19.88 -19.61
N GLU A 149 -5.01 18.63 -19.19
CA GLU A 149 -6.15 18.18 -18.36
C GLU A 149 -5.74 17.65 -16.97
N PHE A 150 -4.43 17.50 -16.73
CA PHE A 150 -3.88 17.03 -15.46
C PHE A 150 -3.11 18.12 -14.70
N GLU A 151 -3.10 18.00 -13.38
CA GLU A 151 -2.16 18.68 -12.47
C GLU A 151 -1.43 17.65 -11.64
N HIS A 152 -0.17 17.89 -11.31
CA HIS A 152 0.55 17.00 -10.42
C HIS A 152 1.53 17.72 -9.51
N THR A 153 1.78 17.12 -8.35
CA THR A 153 2.87 17.52 -7.46
C THR A 153 3.44 16.29 -6.75
N VAL A 154 4.77 16.26 -6.62
CA VAL A 154 5.50 15.14 -6.04
C VAL A 154 5.83 15.46 -4.58
N LEU A 155 5.25 14.70 -3.65
CA LEU A 155 5.71 14.68 -2.27
C LEU A 155 7.09 14.06 -2.26
N THR A 156 8.09 14.74 -1.69
CA THR A 156 9.43 14.18 -1.52
C THR A 156 9.85 14.36 -0.09
N VAL A 157 10.01 13.25 0.62
CA VAL A 157 10.49 13.24 2.01
C VAL A 157 11.75 12.39 2.07
N LYS A 158 12.77 12.88 2.76
CA LYS A 158 14.00 12.14 3.00
C LYS A 158 13.96 11.56 4.41
N PRO A 159 13.56 10.29 4.60
CA PRO A 159 13.44 9.72 5.93
C PRO A 159 14.81 9.50 6.59
N GLY A 160 15.88 9.27 5.81
CA GLY A 160 17.24 9.14 6.34
C GLY A 160 18.30 8.93 5.25
N PRO A 161 19.54 8.54 5.61
CA PRO A 161 20.63 8.38 4.65
C PRO A 161 20.32 7.32 3.58
N GLY A 162 20.53 7.67 2.31
CA GLY A 162 20.37 6.72 1.20
C GLY A 162 18.93 6.31 0.88
N SER A 163 17.91 6.93 1.48
CA SER A 163 16.51 6.61 1.26
C SER A 163 15.68 7.86 1.00
N TYR A 164 14.67 7.71 0.15
CA TYR A 164 13.67 8.72 -0.16
C TYR A 164 12.29 8.07 -0.14
N PHE A 165 11.28 8.89 0.14
CA PHE A 165 9.89 8.60 -0.12
C PHE A 165 9.39 9.60 -1.15
N GLN A 166 8.73 9.09 -2.19
CA GLN A 166 7.99 9.93 -3.12
C GLN A 166 6.61 9.36 -3.42
N ASP A 167 5.64 10.26 -3.52
CA ASP A 167 4.28 9.97 -3.97
C ASP A 167 3.82 11.11 -4.88
N VAL A 168 3.22 10.76 -6.02
CA VAL A 168 2.71 11.74 -6.99
C VAL A 168 1.21 11.89 -6.76
N ALA A 169 0.79 13.06 -6.29
CA ALA A 169 -0.59 13.46 -6.41
C ALA A 169 -0.84 13.87 -7.86
N LEU A 170 -1.68 13.11 -8.57
CA LEU A 170 -2.06 13.40 -9.97
C LEU A 170 -3.57 13.65 -10.04
N TYR A 171 -3.95 14.89 -10.31
CA TYR A 171 -5.34 15.32 -10.41
C TYR A 171 -5.78 15.39 -11.87
N HIS A 172 -6.82 14.64 -12.22
CA HIS A 172 -7.50 14.72 -13.50
C HIS A 172 -8.73 15.63 -13.39
N ARG A 173 -8.64 16.84 -13.99
CA ARG A 173 -9.68 17.87 -13.89
C ARG A 173 -11.05 17.40 -14.40
N PRO A 174 -11.17 16.82 -15.61
CA PRO A 174 -12.49 16.48 -16.17
C PRO A 174 -13.29 15.48 -15.31
N SER A 175 -12.63 14.47 -14.73
CA SER A 175 -13.30 13.46 -13.90
C SER A 175 -13.34 13.82 -12.41
N LYS A 176 -12.79 14.98 -12.03
CA LYS A 176 -12.59 15.42 -10.64
C LYS A 176 -11.96 14.36 -9.74
N THR A 177 -10.95 13.66 -10.27
CA THR A 177 -10.33 12.50 -9.60
C THR A 177 -8.87 12.75 -9.28
N LEU A 178 -8.52 12.60 -8.01
CA LEU A 178 -7.16 12.61 -7.52
C LEU A 178 -6.63 11.17 -7.44
N LEU A 179 -5.48 10.91 -8.04
CA LEU A 179 -4.75 9.65 -7.94
C LEU A 179 -3.61 9.82 -6.93
N LEU A 180 -3.47 8.85 -6.03
CA LEU A 180 -2.42 8.78 -5.03
C LEU A 180 -1.85 7.36 -4.97
N CYS A 181 -0.61 7.21 -4.53
CA CYS A 181 -0.03 5.91 -4.29
C CYS A 181 -0.35 5.45 -2.86
N ASP A 182 0.51 5.80 -1.92
CA ASP A 182 0.55 5.28 -0.54
C ASP A 182 0.26 6.37 0.51
N ALA A 183 0.11 7.62 0.06
CA ALA A 183 -0.05 8.78 0.93
C ALA A 183 -1.39 8.83 1.67
N VAL A 184 -2.51 8.39 1.09
CA VAL A 184 -3.82 8.40 1.76
C VAL A 184 -4.57 7.13 1.39
N LEU A 185 -5.08 6.43 2.39
CA LEU A 185 -5.86 5.21 2.22
C LEU A 185 -7.18 5.28 2.99
N SER A 186 -8.08 4.36 2.66
CA SER A 186 -9.29 4.10 3.42
C SER A 186 -9.58 2.60 3.41
N VAL A 187 -10.30 2.13 4.43
CA VAL A 187 -10.76 0.76 4.51
C VAL A 187 -12.12 0.67 5.19
N THR A 188 -12.97 -0.19 4.65
CA THR A 188 -14.27 -0.57 5.17
C THR A 188 -14.23 -2.01 5.68
N GLU A 189 -15.33 -2.44 6.32
CA GLU A 189 -15.46 -3.84 6.78
C GLU A 189 -15.49 -4.85 5.63
N GLU A 190 -15.77 -4.40 4.41
CA GLU A 190 -15.88 -5.26 3.24
C GLU A 190 -14.52 -5.53 2.61
N PRO A 191 -14.16 -6.80 2.35
CA PRO A 191 -12.97 -7.11 1.56
C PRO A 191 -13.10 -6.54 0.14
N PRO A 192 -12.05 -5.87 -0.40
CA PRO A 192 -12.03 -5.40 -1.77
C PRO A 192 -12.42 -6.48 -2.80
N PRO A 193 -13.11 -6.14 -3.90
CA PRO A 193 -13.65 -7.13 -4.84
C PRO A 193 -12.63 -8.13 -5.40
N ILE A 194 -11.35 -7.75 -5.51
CA ILE A 194 -10.31 -8.68 -5.97
C ILE A 194 -10.15 -9.86 -5.01
N LEU A 195 -10.24 -9.64 -3.68
CA LEU A 195 -10.04 -10.68 -2.66
C LEU A 195 -11.17 -11.72 -2.64
N THR A 196 -12.34 -11.39 -3.17
CA THR A 196 -13.49 -12.29 -3.26
C THR A 196 -13.68 -12.87 -4.67
N SER A 197 -12.84 -12.49 -5.62
CA SER A 197 -12.99 -12.84 -7.04
C SER A 197 -12.47 -14.23 -7.40
N ASP A 198 -11.67 -14.87 -6.56
CA ASP A 198 -10.99 -16.14 -6.84
C ASP A 198 -10.94 -17.02 -5.57
N PRO A 199 -11.20 -18.34 -5.66
CA PRO A 199 -11.13 -19.23 -4.50
C PRO A 199 -9.80 -19.16 -3.74
N GLU A 200 -8.68 -18.99 -4.45
CA GLU A 200 -7.35 -18.86 -3.81
C GLU A 200 -7.25 -17.59 -2.95
N TYR A 201 -7.93 -16.52 -3.35
CA TYR A 201 -7.90 -15.25 -2.64
C TYR A 201 -8.89 -15.25 -1.47
N VAL A 202 -10.04 -15.92 -1.64
CA VAL A 202 -10.97 -16.20 -0.54
C VAL A 202 -10.30 -17.07 0.51
N ARG A 203 -9.49 -18.06 0.11
CA ARG A 203 -8.72 -18.89 1.05
C ARG A 203 -7.83 -18.05 1.98
N ALA A 204 -7.22 -16.97 1.49
CA ALA A 204 -6.43 -16.07 2.33
C ALA A 204 -7.28 -15.38 3.41
N LEU A 205 -8.52 -14.96 3.09
CA LEU A 205 -9.46 -14.43 4.06
C LEU A 205 -9.80 -15.49 5.12
N LEU A 206 -10.15 -16.70 4.69
CA LEU A 206 -10.53 -17.79 5.60
C LEU A 206 -9.36 -18.26 6.47
N PHE A 207 -8.14 -18.27 5.93
CA PHE A 207 -6.91 -18.56 6.67
C PHE A 207 -6.73 -17.62 7.86
N HIS A 208 -6.93 -16.31 7.64
CA HIS A 208 -6.81 -15.31 8.69
C HIS A 208 -8.01 -15.28 9.64
N ALA A 209 -9.18 -15.78 9.22
CA ALA A 209 -10.37 -15.85 10.06
C ALA A 209 -10.32 -16.93 11.16
N ARG A 210 -9.37 -17.87 11.12
CA ARG A 210 -9.18 -18.95 12.10
C ARG A 210 -8.83 -18.44 13.49
N ASP A 211 -9.45 -18.98 14.52
CA ASP A 211 -9.05 -18.83 15.93
C ASP A 211 -8.14 -19.96 16.41
N ASP A 212 -8.17 -21.12 15.73
CA ASP A 212 -7.32 -22.29 16.02
C ASP A 212 -6.58 -22.80 14.76
N PRO A 213 -5.36 -23.37 14.89
CA PRO A 213 -4.56 -23.82 13.74
C PRO A 213 -5.27 -24.82 12.83
N LEU A 214 -6.10 -25.71 13.39
CA LEU A 214 -6.79 -26.75 12.62
C LEU A 214 -8.26 -26.42 12.35
N GLU A 215 -8.71 -25.19 12.68
CA GLU A 215 -10.07 -24.77 12.41
C GLU A 215 -10.33 -24.66 10.90
N LEU A 216 -11.36 -25.38 10.44
CA LEU A 216 -11.94 -25.18 9.13
C LEU A 216 -13.01 -24.11 9.21
N VAL A 217 -12.70 -22.93 8.69
CA VAL A 217 -13.61 -21.79 8.70
C VAL A 217 -14.59 -21.90 7.53
N ALA A 218 -15.89 -21.91 7.82
CA ALA A 218 -16.92 -21.90 6.80
C ALA A 218 -16.85 -20.62 5.94
N ASP A 219 -17.04 -20.76 4.63
CA ASP A 219 -17.05 -19.63 3.71
C ASP A 219 -18.36 -18.83 3.81
N THR A 220 -18.37 -17.84 4.72
CA THR A 220 -19.50 -16.93 4.94
C THR A 220 -19.04 -15.47 4.83
N ALA A 221 -19.97 -14.54 4.55
CA ALA A 221 -19.66 -13.12 4.54
C ALA A 221 -19.04 -12.64 5.87
N ALA A 222 -19.58 -13.11 7.00
CA ALA A 222 -19.06 -12.79 8.32
C ALA A 222 -17.60 -13.24 8.51
N ASN A 223 -17.28 -14.47 8.11
CA ASN A 223 -15.91 -15.00 8.22
C ASN A 223 -14.94 -14.32 7.25
N ARG A 224 -15.38 -13.97 6.04
CA ARG A 224 -14.58 -13.18 5.11
C ARG A 224 -14.24 -11.81 5.69
N ARG A 225 -15.21 -11.13 6.31
CA ARG A 225 -15.00 -9.85 7.00
C ARG A 225 -14.04 -10.00 8.18
N LYS A 226 -14.21 -11.04 9.03
CA LYS A 226 -13.29 -11.36 10.13
C LYS A 226 -11.84 -11.52 9.63
N GLY A 227 -11.63 -12.34 8.59
CA GLY A 227 -10.33 -12.50 7.95
C GLY A 227 -9.76 -11.20 7.41
N TRP A 228 -10.61 -10.39 6.76
CA TRP A 228 -10.21 -9.09 6.23
C TRP A 228 -9.78 -8.10 7.33
N ARG A 229 -10.50 -8.02 8.44
CA ARG A 229 -10.11 -7.18 9.58
C ARG A 229 -8.70 -7.50 10.04
N ARG A 230 -8.40 -8.79 10.19
CA ARG A 230 -7.07 -9.27 10.62
C ARG A 230 -5.99 -8.98 9.60
N ILE A 231 -6.26 -9.18 8.32
CA ILE A 231 -5.32 -8.81 7.24
C ILE A 231 -5.04 -7.31 7.27
N VAL A 232 -6.05 -6.47 7.44
CA VAL A 232 -5.88 -5.01 7.53
C VAL A 232 -5.01 -4.62 8.71
N LEU A 233 -5.23 -5.21 9.88
CA LEU A 233 -4.43 -4.95 11.08
C LEU A 233 -2.98 -5.42 10.89
N LEU A 234 -2.75 -6.62 10.34
CA LEU A 234 -1.41 -7.13 10.04
C LEU A 234 -0.70 -6.28 8.97
N PHE A 235 -1.41 -5.85 7.93
CA PHE A 235 -0.87 -5.02 6.86
C PHE A 235 -0.39 -3.66 7.38
N ASN A 236 -1.11 -3.06 8.35
CA ASN A 236 -0.79 -1.74 8.88
C ASN A 236 0.22 -1.73 10.02
N PHE A 237 0.18 -2.76 10.87
CA PHE A 237 0.89 -2.77 12.15
C PHE A 237 1.95 -3.86 12.24
N PHE A 238 2.02 -4.76 11.25
CA PHE A 238 2.80 -6.01 11.24
C PHE A 238 2.37 -6.99 12.34
N ILE A 239 2.44 -6.59 13.61
CA ILE A 239 1.97 -7.32 14.78
C ILE A 239 1.19 -6.33 15.69
N PRO A 240 -0.14 -6.20 15.48
CA PRO A 240 -0.98 -5.26 16.23
C PRO A 240 -1.13 -5.69 17.70
N GLY A 241 -1.62 -4.79 18.55
CA GLY A 241 -1.76 -5.02 19.98
C GLY A 241 -2.78 -6.12 20.31
N ALA A 242 -3.72 -6.37 19.41
CA ALA A 242 -4.73 -7.42 19.50
C ALA A 242 -4.20 -8.84 19.18
N THR A 243 -2.93 -8.97 18.78
CA THR A 243 -2.34 -10.21 18.26
C THR A 243 -1.05 -10.58 18.98
N GLN A 244 -0.82 -11.88 19.14
CA GLN A 244 0.49 -12.43 19.50
C GLN A 244 1.02 -13.26 18.33
N ALA A 245 2.30 -13.08 18.00
CA ALA A 245 2.95 -13.82 16.93
C ALA A 245 3.84 -14.95 17.47
N ASP A 246 3.65 -16.18 16.98
CA ASP A 246 4.57 -17.30 17.14
C ASP A 246 5.18 -17.66 15.77
N ILE A 247 6.38 -17.14 15.55
CA ILE A 247 7.19 -17.36 14.34
C ILE A 247 8.32 -18.35 14.59
N GLY A 248 8.27 -19.13 15.68
CA GLY A 248 9.28 -20.11 16.02
C GLY A 248 9.29 -21.33 15.08
N LEU A 249 10.32 -22.17 15.22
CA LEU A 249 10.43 -23.43 14.46
C LEU A 249 9.47 -24.53 14.94
N LYS A 250 8.94 -24.43 16.18
CA LYS A 250 8.08 -25.46 16.79
C LYS A 250 6.75 -25.65 16.05
N PRO A 251 6.00 -24.59 15.69
CA PRO A 251 4.79 -24.71 14.88
C PRO A 251 5.02 -25.38 13.51
N LEU A 252 6.21 -25.27 12.93
CA LEU A 252 6.56 -25.88 11.63
C LEU A 252 6.77 -27.40 11.71
N LEU A 253 6.86 -27.98 12.92
CA LEU A 253 6.97 -29.43 13.11
C LEU A 253 5.60 -30.13 13.18
N ALA A 254 4.51 -29.37 13.30
CA ALA A 254 3.14 -29.88 13.42
C ALA A 254 2.32 -29.71 12.14
N LEU A 255 2.98 -29.51 10.99
CA LEU A 255 2.29 -29.20 9.74
C LEU A 255 1.63 -30.44 9.14
N ASP A 256 0.36 -30.32 8.81
CA ASP A 256 -0.40 -31.29 8.02
C ASP A 256 -0.50 -30.81 6.56
N PRO A 257 0.26 -31.39 5.62
CA PRO A 257 0.25 -30.96 4.21
C PRO A 257 -1.11 -31.13 3.52
N THR A 258 -2.06 -31.85 4.13
CA THR A 258 -3.43 -32.02 3.61
C THR A 258 -4.39 -30.91 4.06
N PHE A 259 -3.96 -30.01 4.96
CA PHE A 259 -4.81 -28.94 5.48
C PHE A 259 -5.19 -27.90 4.40
N GLU A 260 -6.50 -27.68 4.26
CA GLU A 260 -7.06 -27.00 3.08
C GLU A 260 -6.84 -25.48 3.06
N LEU A 261 -6.68 -24.84 4.22
CA LEU A 261 -6.45 -23.39 4.31
C LEU A 261 -4.96 -23.00 4.17
N GLY A 262 -4.09 -23.94 3.78
CA GLY A 262 -2.70 -23.67 3.38
C GLY A 262 -1.67 -23.76 4.52
N TRP A 263 -0.39 -23.75 4.13
CA TRP A 263 0.79 -23.86 5.02
C TRP A 263 0.74 -25.03 6.01
N GLY A 264 0.02 -26.09 5.66
CA GLY A 264 -0.18 -27.26 6.48
C GLY A 264 -0.74 -27.00 7.88
N GLY A 265 -1.64 -26.02 8.02
CA GLY A 265 -2.24 -25.69 9.32
C GLY A 265 -1.46 -24.67 10.13
N TRP A 266 -0.29 -24.22 9.67
CA TRP A 266 0.45 -23.17 10.36
C TRP A 266 -0.41 -21.91 10.55
N GLN A 267 -0.47 -21.43 11.80
CA GLN A 267 -1.15 -20.20 12.17
C GLN A 267 -0.19 -19.40 13.06
N PRO A 268 0.55 -18.44 12.50
CA PRO A 268 1.54 -17.68 13.27
C PRO A 268 0.92 -16.63 14.19
N PHE A 269 -0.39 -16.43 14.16
CA PHE A 269 -1.06 -15.30 14.81
C PHE A 269 -2.22 -15.78 15.68
N THR A 270 -2.14 -15.50 16.99
CA THR A 270 -3.23 -15.71 17.94
C THR A 270 -3.93 -14.38 18.22
N TRP A 271 -5.25 -14.36 18.14
CA TRP A 271 -6.07 -13.14 18.23
C TRP A 271 -6.93 -13.11 19.50
N ARG A 272 -7.10 -11.92 20.08
CA ARG A 272 -8.13 -11.68 21.10
C ARG A 272 -9.34 -11.03 20.45
N ALA A 273 -10.47 -11.74 20.41
CA ALA A 273 -11.65 -11.34 19.61
C ALA A 273 -12.12 -9.89 19.90
N ALA A 274 -12.35 -9.53 21.17
CA ALA A 274 -12.80 -8.18 21.51
C ALA A 274 -11.77 -7.09 21.16
N SER A 275 -10.48 -7.42 21.27
CA SER A 275 -9.38 -6.49 20.94
C SER A 275 -9.22 -6.31 19.42
N GLU A 276 -9.41 -7.37 18.64
CA GLU A 276 -9.39 -7.32 17.16
C GLU A 276 -10.47 -6.36 16.64
N GLU A 277 -11.72 -6.53 17.08
CA GLU A 277 -12.84 -5.72 16.60
C GLU A 277 -12.69 -4.26 17.01
N ALA A 278 -12.27 -3.99 18.24
CA ALA A 278 -12.00 -2.64 18.73
C ALA A 278 -10.86 -1.97 17.96
N SER A 279 -9.75 -2.68 17.74
CA SER A 279 -8.60 -2.18 16.97
C SER A 279 -9.00 -1.88 15.52
N PHE A 280 -9.71 -2.80 14.86
CA PHE A 280 -10.18 -2.59 13.48
C PHE A 280 -11.20 -1.44 13.38
N ALA A 281 -12.16 -1.34 14.30
CA ALA A 281 -13.15 -0.26 14.29
C ALA A 281 -12.47 1.12 14.42
N ARG A 282 -11.43 1.20 15.27
CA ARG A 282 -10.63 2.42 15.43
C ARG A 282 -9.76 2.70 14.21
N TYR A 283 -9.17 1.66 13.61
CA TYR A 283 -8.39 1.79 12.39
C TYR A 283 -9.23 2.21 11.19
N SER A 284 -10.27 1.47 10.86
CA SER A 284 -11.13 1.74 9.71
C SER A 284 -11.89 3.05 9.88
N ALA A 285 -12.37 3.34 11.10
CA ALA A 285 -13.24 4.48 11.41
C ALA A 285 -14.33 4.66 10.34
N ASN A 286 -14.96 3.55 9.94
CA ASN A 286 -15.98 3.48 8.90
C ASN A 286 -15.55 4.10 7.56
N GLY A 287 -14.32 3.84 7.12
CA GLY A 287 -13.79 4.34 5.85
C GLY A 287 -13.29 5.79 5.91
N ARG A 288 -13.12 6.37 7.11
CA ARG A 288 -12.51 7.71 7.22
C ARG A 288 -11.05 7.63 6.73
N PRO A 289 -10.59 8.55 5.86
CA PRO A 289 -9.23 8.55 5.34
C PRO A 289 -8.17 8.54 6.44
N THR A 290 -7.03 7.92 6.15
CA THR A 290 -5.87 7.89 7.06
C THR A 290 -4.57 7.63 6.30
N LEU A 291 -3.44 7.75 7.02
CA LEU A 291 -2.12 7.36 6.54
C LEU A 291 -1.84 5.92 6.98
N LEU A 292 -1.04 5.18 6.20
CA LEU A 292 -0.38 4.01 6.76
C LEU A 292 0.53 4.46 7.92
N PRO A 293 0.50 3.80 9.09
CA PRO A 293 1.36 4.16 10.22
C PRO A 293 2.84 4.28 9.86
N ILE A 294 3.37 3.33 9.07
CA ILE A 294 4.76 3.36 8.59
C ILE A 294 5.03 4.56 7.66
N ILE A 295 4.05 4.97 6.86
CA ILE A 295 4.16 6.14 6.00
C ILE A 295 4.11 7.42 6.83
N GLN A 296 3.26 7.52 7.86
CA GLN A 296 3.27 8.67 8.76
C GLN A 296 4.62 8.84 9.48
N ILE A 297 5.24 7.74 9.92
CA ILE A 297 6.61 7.75 10.45
C ILE A 297 7.56 8.41 9.46
N ILE A 298 7.54 8.01 8.19
CA ILE A 298 8.37 8.60 7.14
C ILE A 298 8.03 10.08 6.92
N LEU A 299 6.76 10.40 6.70
CA LEU A 299 6.29 11.74 6.33
C LEU A 299 6.54 12.78 7.42
N ASN A 300 6.56 12.37 8.68
CA ASN A 300 6.89 13.23 9.81
C ASN A 300 8.28 13.91 9.66
N ARG A 301 9.25 13.28 8.96
CA ARG A 301 10.53 13.94 8.66
C ARG A 301 10.40 15.15 7.72
N GLY A 302 9.38 15.17 6.86
CA GLY A 302 9.07 16.28 5.96
C GLY A 302 8.41 17.50 6.66
N VAL A 303 8.13 17.41 7.96
CA VAL A 303 7.63 18.55 8.75
C VAL A 303 8.74 19.59 8.95
N ALA A 304 9.96 19.15 9.22
CA ALA A 304 11.09 20.03 9.54
C ALA A 304 11.51 20.94 8.37
N ASP A 305 11.43 20.45 7.13
CA ASP A 305 11.75 21.23 5.92
C ASP A 305 10.49 21.81 5.22
N GLY A 306 9.31 21.60 5.80
CA GLY A 306 8.01 22.03 5.29
C GLY A 306 7.57 21.36 3.98
N SER A 307 8.27 20.34 3.49
CA SER A 307 7.92 19.63 2.25
C SER A 307 6.52 19.04 2.30
N LEU A 308 6.16 18.40 3.42
CA LEU A 308 4.84 17.83 3.63
C LEU A 308 3.75 18.89 3.59
N ARG A 309 3.91 19.97 4.35
CA ARG A 309 2.94 21.07 4.42
C ARG A 309 2.71 21.72 3.06
N ARG A 310 3.79 22.01 2.30
CA ARG A 310 3.68 22.59 0.95
C ARG A 310 2.95 21.67 -0.02
N TRP A 311 3.22 20.36 0.04
CA TRP A 311 2.54 19.39 -0.82
C TRP A 311 1.05 19.32 -0.48
N VAL A 312 0.67 19.15 0.79
CA VAL A 312 -0.73 19.13 1.23
C VAL A 312 -1.45 20.41 0.80
N SER A 313 -0.87 21.60 1.05
CA SER A 313 -1.45 22.88 0.64
C SER A 313 -1.55 23.05 -0.88
N THR A 314 -0.74 22.33 -1.67
CA THR A 314 -0.86 22.34 -3.13
C THR A 314 -2.02 21.48 -3.58
N VAL A 315 -2.09 20.24 -3.10
CA VAL A 315 -3.19 19.32 -3.44
C VAL A 315 -4.54 19.89 -2.99
N GLN A 316 -4.60 20.55 -1.83
CA GLN A 316 -5.83 21.19 -1.32
C GLN A 316 -6.41 22.29 -2.23
N ARG A 317 -5.63 22.84 -3.16
CA ARG A 317 -6.09 23.87 -4.10
C ARG A 317 -6.88 23.30 -5.29
N TRP A 318 -6.86 21.98 -5.47
CA TRP A 318 -7.54 21.31 -6.57
C TRP A 318 -8.99 20.97 -6.22
N ASP A 319 -9.85 20.90 -7.24
CA ASP A 319 -11.31 20.65 -7.09
C ASP A 319 -11.70 19.18 -7.32
N PHE A 320 -11.03 18.24 -6.63
CA PHE A 320 -11.40 16.82 -6.72
C PHE A 320 -12.54 16.47 -5.76
N GLU A 321 -13.35 15.49 -6.16
CA GLU A 321 -14.45 14.94 -5.35
C GLU A 321 -14.23 13.44 -5.05
N ARG A 322 -13.13 12.89 -5.58
CA ARG A 322 -12.81 11.48 -5.55
C ARG A 322 -11.30 11.27 -5.44
N VAL A 323 -10.91 10.31 -4.62
CA VAL A 323 -9.53 9.81 -4.53
C VAL A 323 -9.47 8.33 -4.96
N VAL A 324 -8.46 7.97 -5.74
CA VAL A 324 -8.15 6.59 -6.10
C VAL A 324 -6.73 6.27 -5.64
N PRO A 325 -6.58 5.66 -4.45
CA PRO A 325 -5.28 5.19 -3.96
C PRO A 325 -4.80 3.91 -4.64
N ALA A 326 -3.50 3.61 -4.54
CA ALA A 326 -2.93 2.38 -5.10
C ALA A 326 -3.19 1.12 -4.24
N HIS A 327 -3.65 1.30 -3.00
CA HIS A 327 -3.99 0.20 -2.07
C HIS A 327 -5.38 0.37 -1.45
N LEU A 328 -5.87 -0.72 -0.84
CA LEU A 328 -7.16 -0.80 -0.12
C LEU A 328 -8.35 -0.28 -0.96
N ASP A 329 -9.29 0.41 -0.31
CA ASP A 329 -10.56 0.80 -0.92
C ASP A 329 -10.39 1.90 -1.95
N ALA A 330 -11.03 1.70 -3.12
CA ALA A 330 -11.14 2.72 -4.15
C ALA A 330 -12.39 2.49 -5.02
N PRO A 331 -13.07 3.58 -5.44
CA PRO A 331 -12.74 4.98 -5.13
C PRO A 331 -13.14 5.38 -3.71
N ILE A 332 -12.52 6.44 -3.19
CA ILE A 332 -12.91 7.11 -1.93
C ILE A 332 -13.61 8.42 -2.29
N ALA A 333 -14.84 8.60 -1.83
CA ALA A 333 -15.58 9.84 -2.01
C ALA A 333 -15.13 10.86 -0.95
N LEU A 334 -14.21 11.74 -1.32
CA LEU A 334 -13.70 12.78 -0.44
C LEU A 334 -13.22 13.99 -1.25
N GLY A 335 -13.37 15.18 -0.65
CA GLY A 335 -12.87 16.44 -1.20
C GLY A 335 -11.57 16.94 -0.53
N PRO A 336 -11.09 18.13 -0.92
CA PRO A 336 -9.79 18.66 -0.48
C PRO A 336 -9.62 18.83 1.03
N ALA A 337 -10.71 19.19 1.74
CA ALA A 337 -10.69 19.32 3.20
C ALA A 337 -10.46 17.95 3.88
N GLN A 338 -11.24 16.94 3.48
CA GLN A 338 -11.16 15.58 4.02
C GLN A 338 -9.85 14.89 3.65
N PHE A 339 -9.28 15.20 2.48
CA PHE A 339 -7.95 14.73 2.09
C PHE A 339 -6.85 15.20 3.05
N ALA A 340 -6.98 16.41 3.61
CA ALA A 340 -5.97 17.01 4.45
C ALA A 340 -6.00 16.52 5.90
N GLU A 341 -7.14 16.04 6.39
CA GLU A 341 -7.32 15.59 7.78
C GLU A 341 -6.25 14.60 8.26
N PRO A 342 -5.84 13.57 7.49
CA PRO A 342 -4.79 12.64 7.92
C PRO A 342 -3.42 13.30 8.15
N PHE A 343 -3.20 14.51 7.64
CA PHE A 343 -1.96 15.26 7.76
C PHE A 343 -1.97 16.31 8.88
N ASP A 344 -3.06 16.43 9.64
CA ASP A 344 -3.19 17.41 10.73
C ASP A 344 -2.12 17.26 11.82
N PHE A 345 -1.57 16.06 12.01
CA PHE A 345 -0.41 15.82 12.90
C PHE A 345 0.78 16.75 12.57
N ALA A 346 0.95 17.08 11.28
CA ALA A 346 2.01 17.97 10.83
C ALA A 346 1.79 19.41 11.33
N ARG A 347 0.55 19.83 11.60
CA ARG A 347 0.14 21.13 12.13
C ARG A 347 0.16 21.16 13.66
N ASP A 348 -0.36 20.12 14.29
CA ASP A 348 -0.72 20.11 15.71
C ASP A 348 0.48 19.89 16.65
N GLY A 349 1.65 19.53 16.09
CA GLY A 349 2.91 19.48 16.83
C GLY A 349 3.20 18.17 17.54
N GLY A 350 2.41 17.12 17.26
CA GLY A 350 2.61 15.76 17.77
C GLY A 350 2.44 14.72 16.66
N ASN A 351 3.17 13.61 16.73
CA ASN A 351 3.07 12.51 15.78
C ASN A 351 1.98 11.49 16.19
N GLU A 352 0.75 11.99 16.37
CA GLU A 352 -0.37 11.21 16.89
C GLU A 352 -1.14 10.49 15.78
N VAL A 353 -1.68 9.31 16.08
CA VAL A 353 -2.62 8.57 15.24
C VAL A 353 -3.92 8.30 15.99
N ARG A 354 -5.00 8.10 15.25
CA ARG A 354 -6.30 7.71 15.84
C ARG A 354 -6.29 6.29 16.42
N PHE A 355 -5.33 5.45 16.01
CA PHE A 355 -5.23 4.04 16.37
C PHE A 355 -4.73 3.85 17.80
N CYS A 356 -4.74 2.61 18.27
CA CYS A 356 -4.27 2.29 19.61
C CYS A 356 -2.74 2.40 19.71
N ASP A 357 -2.23 2.85 20.86
CA ASP A 357 -0.78 2.90 21.11
C ASP A 357 -0.17 1.49 20.99
N GLU A 358 -0.93 0.50 21.47
CA GLU A 358 -0.59 -0.90 21.34
C GLU A 358 -0.62 -1.39 19.89
N ASP A 359 -1.19 -0.71 18.92
CA ASP A 359 -1.06 -1.14 17.52
C ASP A 359 0.24 -0.64 16.89
N VAL A 360 0.70 0.55 17.28
CA VAL A 360 1.89 1.17 16.70
C VAL A 360 3.20 0.89 17.44
N ALA A 361 3.17 0.22 18.60
CA ALA A 361 4.37 0.06 19.41
C ALA A 361 5.51 -0.70 18.70
N LEU A 362 5.21 -1.74 17.90
CA LEU A 362 6.25 -2.45 17.12
C LEU A 362 6.92 -1.53 16.10
N LEU A 363 6.13 -0.67 15.43
CA LEU A 363 6.65 0.30 14.47
C LEU A 363 7.56 1.32 15.16
N ARG A 364 7.16 1.79 16.35
CA ARG A 364 7.95 2.69 17.20
C ARG A 364 9.24 2.02 17.69
N GLU A 365 9.17 0.75 18.05
CA GLU A 365 10.35 -0.05 18.42
C GLU A 365 11.28 -0.25 17.24
N ALA A 366 10.77 -0.45 16.03
CA ALA A 366 11.56 -0.57 14.81
C ALA A 366 12.23 0.75 14.37
N GLU A 367 11.88 1.90 14.96
CA GLU A 367 12.71 3.11 14.86
C GLU A 367 13.97 3.03 15.76
N LYS A 368 14.04 2.06 16.69
CA LYS A 368 15.09 1.89 17.70
C LYS A 368 15.83 0.55 17.51
N GLY A 369 17.15 0.54 17.68
CA GLY A 369 17.94 -0.70 17.73
C GLY A 369 18.55 -1.17 16.39
N PRO A 370 19.07 -2.41 16.31
CA PRO A 370 19.87 -2.89 15.17
C PRO A 370 19.08 -3.18 13.88
N LEU A 371 17.76 -3.35 13.99
CA LEU A 371 16.82 -3.40 12.86
C LEU A 371 16.21 -2.03 12.55
N SER A 372 16.76 -0.95 13.13
CA SER A 372 16.30 0.41 12.88
C SER A 372 16.19 0.63 11.38
N PHE A 373 14.98 0.95 10.91
CA PHE A 373 14.84 1.58 9.62
C PHE A 373 15.84 2.74 9.63
N SER A 374 16.72 2.90 8.64
CA SER A 374 17.74 3.95 8.63
C SER A 374 17.10 5.34 8.46
N VAL A 375 16.24 5.72 9.39
CA VAL A 375 15.43 6.92 9.42
C VAL A 375 16.01 7.83 10.49
N GLY A 376 16.25 9.10 10.12
CA GLY A 376 16.76 10.11 11.04
C GLY A 376 15.76 10.42 12.15
N THR A 377 16.20 11.17 13.16
CA THR A 377 15.31 11.66 14.23
C THR A 377 14.26 12.62 13.65
N THR A 378 13.13 12.73 14.35
CA THR A 378 12.01 13.59 13.94
C THR A 378 11.69 14.64 15.00
N ALA A 379 11.23 15.82 14.56
CA ALA A 379 10.87 16.94 15.43
C ALA A 379 9.61 16.68 16.27
N LEU A 380 8.67 15.88 15.76
CA LEU A 380 7.40 15.60 16.46
C LEU A 380 7.45 14.37 17.38
N GLY A 381 8.64 13.77 17.56
CA GLY A 381 8.80 12.54 18.33
C GLY A 381 8.23 11.27 17.65
N PRO A 382 8.30 10.13 18.36
CA PRO A 382 7.83 8.84 17.84
C PRO A 382 6.32 8.84 17.58
N LEU A 383 5.86 7.93 16.72
CA LEU A 383 4.42 7.73 16.46
C LEU A 383 3.69 7.27 17.73
N THR A 384 2.61 7.94 18.13
CA THR A 384 1.83 7.64 19.35
C THR A 384 0.34 7.48 19.07
N GLY A 385 -0.31 6.56 19.78
CA GLY A 385 -1.75 6.35 19.75
C GLY A 385 -2.38 6.51 21.13
N ALA A 386 -3.68 6.26 21.23
CA ALA A 386 -4.37 6.22 22.53
C ALA A 386 -4.22 4.82 23.17
N GLU A 387 -4.05 4.74 24.49
CA GLU A 387 -4.08 3.46 25.20
C GLU A 387 -5.48 2.83 25.10
N CYS A 388 -5.55 1.60 24.59
CA CYS A 388 -6.82 0.93 24.29
C CYS A 388 -7.08 -0.33 25.12
N ALA A 389 -6.15 -0.72 25.99
CA ALA A 389 -6.20 -1.97 26.74
C ALA A 389 -6.38 -3.22 25.84
N LEU A 390 -5.65 -3.29 24.71
CA LEU A 390 -5.71 -4.45 23.79
C LEU A 390 -5.08 -5.74 24.37
N GLY A 391 -4.49 -5.65 25.57
CA GLY A 391 -4.06 -6.79 26.37
C GLY A 391 -2.61 -7.25 26.15
N ASN A 392 -1.79 -6.52 25.38
CA ASN A 392 -0.36 -6.82 25.20
C ASN A 392 0.53 -5.74 25.82
N SER A 393 1.02 -6.01 27.04
CA SER A 393 2.08 -5.24 27.71
C SER A 393 3.46 -5.95 27.69
N ASN A 394 3.59 -7.11 27.04
CA ASN A 394 4.77 -7.99 27.05
C ASN A 394 4.95 -8.73 25.70
N PRO A 395 6.10 -9.39 25.39
CA PRO A 395 6.66 -9.41 24.03
C PRO A 395 5.73 -10.01 22.98
N ARG A 396 5.52 -9.23 21.90
CA ARG A 396 4.60 -9.53 20.79
C ARG A 396 5.06 -10.68 19.90
N ILE A 397 6.36 -10.98 19.94
CA ILE A 397 7.00 -12.08 19.23
C ILE A 397 7.51 -13.05 20.28
N VAL A 398 6.98 -14.28 20.25
CA VAL A 398 7.52 -15.37 21.05
C VAL A 398 8.51 -16.13 20.18
N SER A 399 9.81 -16.02 20.46
CA SER A 399 10.83 -16.91 19.90
C SER A 399 11.04 -18.11 20.83
N ALA A 400 11.51 -19.22 20.26
CA ALA A 400 11.83 -20.41 21.06
C ALA A 400 12.87 -20.09 22.15
N PRO A 401 12.81 -20.74 23.33
CA PRO A 401 13.81 -20.55 24.37
C PRO A 401 15.20 -20.87 23.81
N GLY A 402 16.10 -19.87 23.81
CA GLY A 402 17.47 -20.01 23.29
C GLY A 402 17.79 -19.21 22.02
N TRP A 403 16.84 -18.48 21.44
CA TRP A 403 17.13 -17.52 20.37
C TRP A 403 17.41 -16.13 20.95
N THR A 404 18.66 -15.90 21.36
CA THR A 404 19.19 -14.54 21.53
C THR A 404 19.35 -13.92 20.14
N PRO A 405 18.80 -12.72 19.86
CA PRO A 405 19.23 -11.97 18.69
C PRO A 405 20.75 -11.82 18.80
N LEU A 406 21.48 -12.08 17.72
CA LEU A 406 22.90 -11.76 17.64
C LEU A 406 23.05 -10.26 17.89
N THR A 407 23.36 -9.88 19.13
CA THR A 407 23.94 -8.59 19.46
C THR A 407 25.38 -8.63 18.95
N GLY A 408 25.58 -8.38 17.65
CA GLY A 408 26.88 -7.94 17.13
C GLY A 408 27.11 -6.51 17.62
N GLY A 409 28.28 -6.15 18.16
CA GLY A 409 29.61 -6.52 17.73
C GLY A 409 30.20 -5.29 17.04
#